data_AF-A0A6L4YQ21-F1
#
_entry.id   AF-A0A6L4YQ21-F1
#
_cell.length_a   1.000
_cell.length_b   1.000
_cell.length_c   1.000
_cell.angle_alpha   90.00
_cell.angle_beta   90.00
_cell.angle_gamma   90.00
#
_symmetry.space_group_name_H-M   'P 1'
#
loop_
_entity.id
_entity.type
_entity.pdbx_description
1 polymer ?
#
loop_
_entity_poly.entity_id
_entity_poly.type
_entity_poly.pdbx_seq_one_letter_code
_entity_poly.pdbx_strand_id
1 'polypeptide(L)'
;MVEPMVNNSGKYLYTIIADNTPKDIDLLGIGGSKVYTISNGRIAAVVSDITSKKIRPERRNLATHQTVIKHLMKDCTPLPVAFGVIANDE
;
A
#
# COMPACT_ATOMS: atom_id res chain seq x y z
N MET A 1 -6.78 -5.74 29.25
CA MET A 1 -6.14 -6.36 28.07
C MET A 1 -7.02 -5.98 26.89
N VAL A 2 -6.68 -4.91 26.18
CA VAL A 2 -7.44 -4.47 25.01
C VAL A 2 -6.95 -5.30 23.84
N GLU A 3 -7.77 -6.23 23.34
CA GLU A 3 -7.53 -6.89 22.07
C GLU A 3 -7.41 -5.80 20.99
N PRO A 4 -6.40 -5.85 20.10
CA PRO A 4 -6.34 -4.93 18.99
C PRO A 4 -7.60 -5.16 18.16
N MET A 5 -8.41 -4.11 18.03
CA MET A 5 -9.59 -4.12 17.18
C MET A 5 -9.11 -4.44 15.76
N VAL A 6 -9.29 -5.68 15.32
CA VAL A 6 -9.03 -6.08 13.94
C VAL A 6 -10.12 -5.39 13.12
N ASN A 7 -9.86 -4.13 12.78
CA ASN A 7 -10.64 -3.43 11.79
C ASN A 7 -10.51 -4.28 10.53
N ASN A 8 -11.62 -4.83 10.07
CA ASN A 8 -11.74 -5.65 8.86
C ASN A 8 -11.51 -4.81 7.57
N SER A 9 -10.50 -3.93 7.61
CA SER A 9 -10.06 -3.03 6.57
C SER A 9 -9.13 -3.78 5.64
N GLY A 10 -9.54 -3.92 4.38
CA GLY A 10 -8.68 -4.50 3.35
C GLY A 10 -7.37 -3.71 3.25
N LYS A 11 -6.29 -4.38 2.87
CA LYS A 11 -5.02 -3.74 2.57
C LYS A 11 -4.95 -3.49 1.08
N TYR A 12 -4.94 -2.23 0.67
CA TYR A 12 -4.73 -1.89 -0.73
C TYR A 12 -3.25 -2.06 -1.07
N LEU A 13 -2.92 -2.85 -2.09
CA LEU A 13 -1.54 -3.14 -2.49
C LEU A 13 -1.10 -2.25 -3.66
N TYR A 14 -0.04 -1.46 -3.44
CA TYR A 14 0.53 -0.59 -4.47
C TYR A 14 1.62 -1.29 -5.28
N THR A 15 2.59 -1.86 -4.57
CA THR A 15 3.78 -2.45 -5.16
C THR A 15 4.49 -3.36 -4.16
N ILE A 16 5.31 -4.26 -4.68
CA ILE A 16 6.24 -5.07 -3.88
C ILE A 16 7.65 -4.55 -4.15
N ILE A 17 8.50 -4.51 -3.12
CA ILE A 17 9.87 -3.98 -3.16
C ILE A 17 10.79 -4.88 -2.34
N ALA A 18 12.11 -4.79 -2.54
CA ALA A 18 13.07 -5.50 -1.70
C ALA A 18 13.14 -4.89 -0.28
N ASP A 19 13.27 -5.70 0.77
CA ASP A 19 13.15 -5.26 2.17
C ASP A 19 14.44 -4.63 2.77
N ASN A 20 15.44 -4.44 1.94
CA ASN A 20 16.78 -3.98 2.33
C ASN A 20 16.99 -2.46 2.20
N THR A 21 15.94 -1.69 1.88
CA THR A 21 16.01 -0.22 1.80
C THR A 21 15.21 0.40 2.95
N PRO A 22 15.83 1.26 3.78
CA PRO A 22 15.11 2.13 4.70
C PRO A 22 14.14 2.98 3.91
N LYS A 23 12.85 2.97 4.25
CA LYS A 23 11.82 3.67 3.49
C LYS A 23 11.01 4.55 4.41
N ASP A 24 11.33 5.84 4.35
CA ASP A 24 10.47 6.85 4.91
C ASP A 24 9.35 7.13 3.89
N ILE A 25 8.23 6.41 4.01
CA ILE A 25 7.08 6.61 3.13
C ILE A 25 6.16 7.63 3.78
N ASP A 26 6.46 8.91 3.56
CA ASP A 26 5.57 10.00 3.97
C ASP A 26 4.60 10.35 2.84
N LEU A 27 3.71 9.40 2.52
CA LEU A 27 2.68 9.55 1.50
C LEU A 27 1.32 9.14 2.01
N LEU A 28 0.31 9.86 1.53
CA LEU A 28 -1.09 9.50 1.68
C LEU A 28 -1.54 8.66 0.50
N GLY A 29 -2.06 7.48 0.83
CA GLY A 29 -2.62 6.50 -0.09
C GLY A 29 -4.07 6.82 -0.46
N ILE A 30 -4.74 5.80 -0.97
CA ILE A 30 -6.13 5.90 -1.44
C ILE A 30 -7.02 6.10 -0.22
N GLY A 31 -7.93 7.07 -0.31
CA GLY A 31 -8.78 7.44 0.82
C GLY A 31 -8.09 8.29 1.89
N GLY A 32 -6.85 8.74 1.66
CA GLY A 32 -6.09 9.55 2.62
C GLY A 32 -5.46 8.73 3.76
N SER A 33 -5.46 7.41 3.63
CA SER A 33 -4.80 6.52 4.59
C SER A 33 -3.29 6.60 4.49
N LYS A 34 -2.59 6.44 5.61
CA LYS A 34 -1.13 6.39 5.61
C LYS A 34 -0.63 5.17 4.84
N VAL A 35 0.36 5.36 3.97
CA VAL A 35 1.05 4.26 3.29
C VAL A 35 2.14 3.73 4.20
N TYR A 36 2.26 2.40 4.29
CA TYR A 36 3.27 1.72 5.08
C TYR A 36 3.73 0.44 4.38
N THR A 37 4.76 -0.20 4.93
CA THR A 37 5.30 -1.45 4.42
C THR A 37 5.02 -2.61 5.36
N ILE A 38 4.68 -3.76 4.78
CA ILE A 38 4.66 -5.05 5.48
C ILE A 38 5.86 -5.86 4.97
N SER A 39 6.82 -6.09 5.85
CA SER A 39 8.06 -6.83 5.54
C SER A 39 7.92 -8.32 5.84
N ASN A 40 8.58 -9.15 5.02
CA ASN A 40 8.84 -10.57 5.29
C ASN A 40 10.35 -10.90 5.22
N GLY A 41 11.22 -9.93 5.51
CA GLY A 41 12.68 -10.09 5.58
C GLY A 41 13.43 -10.22 4.24
N ARG A 42 12.74 -10.51 3.13
CA ARG A 42 13.32 -10.47 1.76
C ARG A 42 12.65 -9.41 0.89
N ILE A 43 11.33 -9.35 0.99
CA ILE A 43 10.48 -8.41 0.27
C ILE A 43 9.59 -7.68 1.27
N ALA A 44 9.18 -6.49 0.88
CA ALA A 44 8.19 -5.69 1.57
C ALA A 44 7.06 -5.33 0.59
N ALA A 45 5.82 -5.49 1.06
CA ALA A 45 4.63 -5.04 0.36
C ALA A 45 4.30 -3.61 0.80
N VAL A 46 4.08 -2.70 -0.14
CA VAL A 46 3.64 -1.35 0.14
C VAL A 46 2.13 -1.30 0.10
N VAL A 47 1.53 -0.97 1.23
CA VAL A 47 0.09 -1.03 1.42
C VAL A 47 -0.46 0.21 2.12
N SER A 48 -1.77 0.41 2.02
CA SER A 48 -2.50 1.32 2.88
C SER A 48 -3.81 0.69 3.33
N ASP A 49 -4.28 1.07 4.51
CA ASP A 49 -5.57 0.60 5.01
C ASP A 49 -6.71 1.22 4.22
N ILE A 50 -7.69 0.42 3.81
CA ILE A 50 -8.90 0.93 3.18
C ILE A 50 -10.14 0.39 3.89
N THR A 51 -11.15 1.25 4.05
CA THR A 51 -12.45 0.85 4.61
C THR A 51 -13.37 0.24 3.54
N SER A 52 -13.06 0.47 2.26
CA SER A 52 -13.87 0.01 1.13
C SER A 52 -13.37 -1.33 0.60
N LYS A 53 -14.27 -2.29 0.36
CA LYS A 53 -13.92 -3.59 -0.27
C LYS A 53 -13.61 -3.49 -1.77
N LYS A 54 -13.91 -2.36 -2.41
CA LYS A 54 -13.64 -2.12 -3.83
C LYS A 54 -13.30 -0.66 -4.06
N ILE A 55 -12.23 -0.40 -4.80
CA ILE A 55 -11.84 0.93 -5.23
C ILE A 55 -12.30 1.14 -6.68
N ARG A 56 -13.04 2.23 -6.92
CA ARG A 56 -13.38 2.64 -8.30
C ARG A 56 -12.13 3.21 -8.99
N PRO A 57 -11.91 2.91 -10.29
CA PRO A 57 -10.79 3.44 -11.07
C PRO A 57 -11.04 4.91 -11.46
N GLU A 58 -11.28 5.75 -10.47
CA GLU A 58 -11.42 7.19 -10.64
C GLU A 58 -10.05 7.83 -10.86
N ARG A 59 -10.02 8.95 -11.58
CA ARG A 59 -8.79 9.69 -11.90
C ARG A 59 -7.95 9.98 -10.64
N ARG A 60 -8.60 10.33 -9.53
CA ARG A 60 -7.94 10.59 -8.24
C ARG A 60 -7.22 9.34 -7.72
N ASN A 61 -7.91 8.20 -7.68
CA ASN A 61 -7.35 6.96 -7.12
C ASN A 61 -6.21 6.41 -7.99
N LEU A 62 -6.37 6.46 -9.31
CA LEU A 62 -5.31 6.09 -10.26
C LEU A 62 -4.08 6.99 -10.12
N ALA A 63 -4.28 8.30 -9.99
CA ALA A 63 -3.19 9.24 -9.77
C ALA A 63 -2.46 8.97 -8.45
N THR A 64 -3.19 8.74 -7.35
CA THR A 64 -2.59 8.36 -6.06
C THR A 64 -1.80 7.07 -6.17
N HIS A 65 -2.34 6.02 -6.80
CA HIS A 65 -1.63 4.75 -7.03
C HIS A 65 -0.31 4.96 -7.78
N GLN A 66 -0.35 5.73 -8.86
CA GLN A 66 0.84 6.03 -9.65
C GLN A 66 1.85 6.89 -8.89
N THR A 67 1.39 7.85 -8.08
CA THR A 67 2.28 8.71 -7.28
C THR A 67 3.07 7.89 -6.27
N VAL A 68 2.43 6.94 -5.58
CA VAL A 68 3.12 6.04 -4.64
C VAL A 68 4.20 5.24 -5.36
N ILE A 69 3.86 4.61 -6.49
CA ILE A 69 4.83 3.83 -7.27
C ILE A 69 5.99 4.72 -7.75
N LYS A 70 5.70 5.89 -8.34
CA LYS A 70 6.73 6.82 -8.85
C LYS A 70 7.65 7.34 -7.76
N HIS A 71 7.13 7.57 -6.57
CA HIS A 71 7.95 7.97 -5.43
C HIS A 71 8.94 6.86 -5.07
N LEU A 72 8.46 5.62 -4.96
CA LEU A 72 9.30 4.46 -4.64
C LEU A 72 10.33 4.14 -5.74
N MET A 73 10.02 4.44 -7.00
CA MET A 73 10.98 4.28 -8.11
C MET A 73 12.21 5.18 -7.99
N LYS A 74 12.18 6.23 -7.15
CA LYS A 74 13.35 7.09 -6.91
C LYS A 74 14.40 6.39 -6.05
N ASP A 75 13.95 5.59 -5.09
CA ASP A 75 14.79 5.03 -4.03
C ASP A 75 14.99 3.51 -4.17
N CYS A 76 14.16 2.83 -4.96
CA CYS A 76 14.24 1.38 -5.16
C CYS A 76 13.67 0.92 -6.51
N THR A 77 13.68 -0.40 -6.74
CA THR A 77 13.10 -1.06 -7.91
C THR A 77 11.76 -1.73 -7.56
N PRO A 78 10.63 -0.97 -7.58
CA PRO A 78 9.31 -1.54 -7.32
C PRO A 78 8.86 -2.48 -8.42
N LEU A 79 8.23 -3.59 -8.01
CA LEU A 79 7.40 -4.45 -8.85
C LEU A 79 5.94 -3.96 -8.75
N PRO A 80 5.48 -3.15 -9.71
CA PRO A 80 4.18 -2.48 -9.62
C PRO A 80 3.06 -3.51 -9.69
N VAL A 81 2.08 -3.36 -8.80
CA VAL A 81 0.88 -4.20 -8.81
C VAL A 81 -0.22 -3.52 -9.63
N ALA A 82 -1.06 -4.33 -10.28
CA ALA A 82 -2.23 -3.83 -10.99
C ALA A 82 -3.12 -3.00 -10.06
N PHE A 83 -3.76 -1.96 -10.60
CA PHE A 83 -4.66 -1.13 -9.81
C PHE A 83 -5.85 -1.95 -9.30
N GLY A 84 -6.26 -1.69 -8.05
CA GLY A 84 -7.45 -2.32 -7.46
C GLY A 84 -7.19 -3.65 -6.75
N VAL A 85 -5.93 -4.04 -6.57
CA VAL A 85 -5.58 -5.22 -5.77
C VAL A 85 -5.72 -4.90 -4.28
N ILE A 86 -6.60 -5.65 -3.62
CA ILE A 86 -6.91 -5.52 -2.21
C ILE A 86 -6.70 -6.89 -1.58
N ALA A 87 -5.84 -6.97 -0.56
CA ALA A 87 -5.64 -8.16 0.24
C ALA A 87 -6.60 -8.14 1.44
N ASN A 88 -7.24 -9.28 1.70
CA ASN A 88 -8.02 -9.53 2.90
C ASN A 88 -7.14 -10.28 3.91
N ASP A 89 -7.52 -10.26 5.18
CA ASP A 89 -6.82 -10.94 6.28
C ASP A 89 -7.27 -12.41 6.46
N GLU A 90 -7.72 -13.07 5.38
CA GLU A 90 -8.14 -14.49 5.39
C GLU A 90 -6.98 -15.44 5.09
#